data_AF-A0A919TSM4-F1
#
_entry.id   AF-A0A919TSM4-F1
#
_cell.length_a   1.000
_cell.length_b   1.000
_cell.length_c   1.000
_cell.angle_alpha   90.00
_cell.angle_beta   90.00
_cell.angle_gamma   90.00
#
_symmetry.space_group_name_H-M   'P 1'
#
loop_
_entity.id
_entity.type
_entity.pdbx_description
1 polymer ?
#
loop_
_entity_poly.entity_id
_entity_poly.type
_entity_poly.pdbx_seq_one_letter_code
_entity_poly.pdbx_strand_id
1 'polypeptide(L)' 'MAAFSVLGFSFVVTLVIAFVIQKTIGFRLSAEKEAAGIDVVEHAEVAYDLEGSLHAPGTGPTPEAVIAAAERLTAKAAP' A
#
# COMPACT_ATOMS: atom_id res chain seq x y z
N MET A 1 28.80 -0.90 -26.75
CA MET A 1 29.29 0.13 -25.81
C MET A 1 28.15 0.93 -25.19
N ALA A 2 27.22 1.49 -25.97
CA ALA A 2 26.06 2.23 -25.43
C ALA A 2 25.24 1.45 -24.37
N ALA A 3 24.98 0.16 -24.59
CA ALA A 3 24.22 -0.66 -23.64
C ALA A 3 24.89 -0.75 -22.25
N PHE A 4 26.22 -0.92 -22.20
CA PHE A 4 26.96 -0.97 -20.94
C PHE A 4 27.02 0.38 -20.24
N SER A 5 27.13 1.48 -21.00
CA SER A 5 27.08 2.84 -20.43
C SER A 5 25.72 3.14 -19.80
N VAL A 6 24.64 2.79 -20.49
CA VAL A 6 23.28 3.00 -19.96
C VAL A 6 23.04 2.12 -18.73
N LEU A 7 23.44 0.84 -18.78
CA LEU A 7 23.31 -0.08 -17.64
C LEU A 7 24.10 0.40 -16.43
N GLY A 8 25.37 0.79 -16.62
CA GLY A 8 26.22 1.27 -15.54
C GLY A 8 25.65 2.54 -14.89
N PHE A 9 25.25 3.52 -15.71
CA PHE A 9 24.68 4.76 -15.20
C PHE A 9 23.36 4.53 -14.48
N SER A 10 22.40 3.83 -15.09
CA SER A 10 21.08 3.62 -14.49
C SER A 10 21.17 2.82 -13.21
N PHE A 11 22.00 1.77 -13.17
CA PHE A 11 22.21 0.97 -11.97
C PHE A 11 22.84 1.78 -10.84
N VAL A 12 23.95 2.47 -11.11
CA VAL A 12 24.70 3.20 -10.06
C VAL A 12 23.89 4.38 -9.51
N VAL A 13 23.30 5.19 -10.39
CA VAL A 13 22.52 6.36 -9.96
C VAL A 13 21.29 5.92 -9.16
N THR A 14 20.55 4.91 -9.65
CA THR A 14 19.39 4.38 -8.93
C THR A 14 19.82 3.80 -7.59
N LEU A 15 20.93 3.06 -7.51
CA LEU A 15 21.43 2.47 -6.27
C LEU A 15 21.80 3.53 -5.24
N VAL A 16 22.44 4.62 -5.64
CA VAL A 16 22.79 5.73 -4.74
C VAL A 16 21.53 6.39 -4.20
N ILE A 17 20.57 6.75 -5.06
CA ILE A 17 19.29 7.35 -4.65
C ILE A 17 18.56 6.41 -3.71
N ALA A 18 18.50 5.13 -4.06
CA ALA A 18 17.84 4.11 -3.29
C ALA A 18 18.45 3.96 -1.89
N PHE A 19 19.77 3.89 -1.81
CA PHE A 19 20.46 3.79 -0.54
C PHE A 19 20.19 5.00 0.37
N VAL A 20 20.17 6.21 -0.20
CA VAL A 20 19.85 7.44 0.55
C VAL A 20 18.41 7.41 1.07
N ILE A 21 17.43 7.02 0.25
CA ILE A 21 16.02 6.89 0.66
C ILE A 21 15.88 5.86 1.78
N GLN A 22 16.51 4.69 1.62
CA GLN A 22 16.47 3.62 2.61
C GLN A 22 17.02 4.06 3.97
N LYS A 23 18.06 4.91 3.99
CA LYS A 23 18.69 5.41 5.21
C LYS A 23 17.94 6.56 5.88
N THR A 24 17.11 7.29 5.13
CA THR A 24 16.44 8.49 5.63
C THR A 24 15.00 8.20 6.04
N ILE A 25 14.19 7.65 5.13
CA ILE A 25 12.75 7.45 5.33
C ILE A 25 12.30 5.99 5.19
N GLY A 26 13.15 5.14 4.59
CA GLY A 26 12.81 3.76 4.30
C GLY A 26 11.99 3.61 3.00
N PHE A 27 12.16 2.48 2.31
CA PHE A 27 11.48 2.20 1.04
C PHE A 27 10.11 1.56 1.17
N ARG A 28 9.86 0.87 2.28
CA ARG A 28 8.63 0.13 2.54
C ARG A 28 8.00 0.64 3.82
N LEU A 29 6.68 0.58 3.86
CA LEU A 29 5.90 0.75 5.09
C LEU A 29 6.27 -0.36 6.10
N SER A 30 6.03 -0.10 7.38
CA SER A 30 6.13 -1.15 8.40
C SER A 30 5.15 -2.29 8.08
N ALA A 31 5.51 -3.52 8.45
CA ALA A 31 4.70 -4.70 8.17
C ALA A 31 3.26 -4.57 8.72
N GLU A 32 3.10 -3.88 9.85
CA GLU A 32 1.80 -3.59 10.47
C GLU A 32 0.93 -2.68 9.57
N LYS A 33 1.49 -1.60 9.02
CA LYS A 33 0.75 -0.69 8.13
C LYS A 33 0.47 -1.32 6.77
N GLU A 34 1.36 -2.19 6.30
CA GLU A 34 1.14 -2.95 5.07
C GLU A 34 0.00 -3.97 5.24
N ALA A 35 -0.08 -4.64 6.40
CA ALA A 35 -1.16 -5.58 6.72
C ALA A 35 -2.52 -4.91 6.94
N ALA A 36 -2.53 -3.68 7.46
CA ALA A 36 -3.76 -2.89 7.66
C ALA A 36 -4.37 -2.34 6.35
N GLY A 37 -3.63 -2.40 5.24
CA GLY A 37 -4.03 -1.85 3.94
C GLY A 37 -3.55 -0.41 3.77
N ILE A 38 -2.70 -0.19 2.75
CA ILE A 38 -2.08 1.11 2.48
C ILE A 38 -3.13 2.18 2.17
N ASP A 39 -4.14 1.84 1.36
CA ASP A 39 -5.19 2.78 0.96
C ASP A 39 -6.00 3.29 2.15
N VAL A 40 -6.20 2.45 3.16
CA VAL A 40 -6.96 2.84 4.36
C VAL A 40 -6.11 3.72 5.29
N VAL A 41 -4.80 3.47 5.34
CA VAL A 41 -3.88 4.19 6.24
C VAL A 41 -3.43 5.54 5.67
N GLU A 42 -3.13 5.62 4.38
CA GLU A 42 -2.56 6.81 3.75
C GLU A 42 -3.57 7.61 2.92
N HIS A 43 -4.61 6.97 2.37
CA HIS A 43 -5.63 7.62 1.54
C HIS A 43 -7.03 7.66 2.17
N ALA A 44 -7.21 7.02 3.34
CA ALA A 44 -8.50 6.91 4.03
C ALA A 44 -9.63 6.39 3.13
N GLU A 45 -9.31 5.54 2.14
CA GLU A 45 -10.24 5.00 1.17
C GLU A 45 -10.10 3.48 1.03
N VAL A 46 -11.13 2.85 0.45
CA VAL A 46 -11.12 1.44 0.07
C VAL A 46 -11.28 1.38 -1.43
N ALA A 47 -10.29 0.82 -2.13
CA ALA A 47 -10.29 0.74 -3.59
C ALA A 47 -11.51 0.01 -4.19
N TYR A 48 -12.05 -0.98 -3.46
CA TYR A 48 -13.26 -1.71 -3.83
C TYR A 48 -14.22 -1.86 -2.66
N ASP A 49 -15.38 -1.21 -2.74
CA ASP A 49 -16.49 -1.46 -1.85
C ASP A 49 -17.29 -2.69 -2.33
N LEU A 50 -16.86 -3.87 -1.89
CA LEU A 50 -17.53 -5.14 -2.22
C LEU A 50 -18.84 -5.35 -1.43
N GLU A 51 -19.13 -4.50 -0.45
CA GLU A 51 -20.33 -4.59 0.40
C GLU A 51 -21.47 -3.70 -0.10
N GLY A 52 -21.23 -2.83 -1.10
CA GLY A 52 -22.23 -1.87 -1.58
C GLY A 52 -22.62 -0.84 -0.53
N SER A 53 -21.71 -0.57 0.41
CA SER A 53 -21.87 0.35 1.51
C SER A 53 -21.70 1.79 1.03
N LEU A 54 -22.82 2.50 0.82
CA LEU A 54 -22.81 3.95 0.66
C LEU A 54 -22.17 4.61 1.89
N HIS A 55 -20.90 5.01 1.77
CA HIS A 55 -20.18 5.74 2.81
C HIS A 55 -20.62 7.21 2.79
N ALA A 56 -20.87 7.78 3.97
CA ALA A 56 -21.21 9.19 4.07
C ALA A 56 -20.05 10.07 3.56
N PRO A 57 -20.33 11.16 2.82
CA PRO A 57 -19.29 12.04 2.29
C PRO A 57 -18.38 12.55 3.42
N GLY A 58 -17.08 12.29 3.32
CA GLY A 58 -16.07 12.77 4.28
C GLY A 58 -15.78 11.85 5.46
N THR A 59 -16.44 10.70 5.58
CA THR A 59 -16.07 9.64 6.53
C THR A 59 -15.55 8.44 5.76
N GLY A 60 -14.25 8.46 5.46
CA GLY A 60 -13.54 7.28 4.97
C GLY A 60 -13.60 6.16 6.02
N PRO A 61 -13.65 4.90 5.60
CA PRO A 61 -13.64 3.77 6.54
C PRO A 61 -12.31 3.73 7.29
N THR A 62 -12.36 3.48 8.60
CA THR A 62 -11.16 3.28 9.41
C THR A 62 -10.54 1.90 9.11
N PRO A 63 -9.22 1.71 9.33
CA PRO A 63 -8.57 0.40 9.13
C PRO A 63 -9.31 -0.74 9.84
N GLU A 64 -9.78 -0.48 11.04
CA GLU A 64 -10.55 -1.42 11.87
C GLU A 64 -11.88 -1.83 11.20
N ALA A 65 -12.60 -0.87 10.62
CA ALA A 65 -13.86 -1.14 9.94
C ALA A 65 -13.68 -1.99 8.68
N VAL A 66 -12.58 -1.76 7.94
CA VAL A 66 -12.25 -2.54 6.74
C VAL A 66 -11.88 -3.98 7.08
N ILE A 67 -11.08 -4.20 8.14
CA ILE A 67 -10.75 -5.54 8.63
C ILE A 67 -12.01 -6.30 9.04
N ALA A 68 -12.89 -5.66 9.82
CA ALA A 68 -14.13 -6.28 10.26
C ALA A 68 -15.07 -6.62 9.09
N ALA A 69 -15.15 -5.77 8.06
CA ALA A 69 -15.92 -6.06 6.85
C ALA A 69 -15.31 -7.24 6.06
N ALA A 70 -13.98 -7.29 5.91
CA ALA A 70 -13.29 -8.39 5.25
C ALA A 70 -13.51 -9.73 5.96
N GLU A 71 -13.48 -9.75 7.29
CA GLU A 71 -13.78 -10.94 8.10
C GLU A 71 -15.23 -11.41 7.88
N ARG A 72 -16.20 -10.48 7.83
CA ARG A 72 -17.62 -10.81 7.56
C ARG A 72 -17.83 -11.41 6.17
N LEU A 73 -17.17 -10.85 5.15
CA LEU A 73 -17.23 -11.37 3.79
C LEU A 73 -16.60 -12.76 3.71
N THR A 74 -15.48 -12.97 4.40
CA THR A 74 -14.82 -14.27 4.49
C THR A 74 -15.70 -15.30 5.22
N ALA A 75 -16.34 -14.90 6.33
CA ALA A 75 -17.27 -15.76 7.07
C ALA A 75 -18.52 -16.11 6.27
N LYS A 76 -19.07 -15.17 5.49
CA LYS A 76 -20.21 -15.41 4.60
C LYS A 76 -19.86 -16.27 3.38
N ALA A 77 -18.60 -16.27 2.96
CA ALA A 77 -18.11 -17.05 1.84
C ALA A 77 -17.68 -18.49 2.23
N ALA A 78 -17.60 -18.81 3.52
CA ALA A 78 -17.37 -20.17 3.99
C ALA A 78 -18.62 -21.05 3.73
N PRO A 79 -18.48 -22.27 3.17
CA PRO A 79 -19.60 -23.17 2.85
C PRO A 79 -20.28 -23.78 4.08
#